data_AF-A0A3D0GB01-F1
#
_entry.id   AF-A0A3D0GB01-F1
#
_cell.length_a   1.000
_cell.length_b   1.000
_cell.length_c   1.000
_cell.angle_alpha   90.00
_cell.angle_beta   90.00
_cell.angle_gamma   90.00
#
_symmetry.space_group_name_H-M   'P 1'
#
loop_
_entity.id
_entity.type
_entity.pdbx_description
1 polymer ?
#
loop_
_entity_poly.entity_id
_entity_poly.type
_entity_poly.pdbx_seq_one_letter_code
_entity_poly.pdbx_strand_id
1 'polypeptide(L)'
;MTYDRKAIMTEAWEIVRRFLGNGETLAQLLSRALKAVWWSARQKMRVAQSVEASMAAKRKLETLPSDELAQRIENLENRDVLGASGLRELSDLRSAHVAAQRREIEANEAKREMIASAKGRFCHVVFTKKDGSARQMTVQPAALKNHVKGADGRESARRAAETRAERHPHLMPVWDVEKQACRTVNLATVNRIAVNGAVHEFHAH
;
A
#
# COMPACT_ATOMS: atom_id res chain seq x y z
N MET A 1 15.12 -15.16 20.31
CA MET A 1 16.20 -15.80 19.52
C MET A 1 17.38 -16.09 20.42
N THR A 2 17.94 -17.30 20.34
CA THR A 2 18.99 -17.80 21.23
C THR A 2 20.32 -17.84 20.46
N TYR A 3 21.43 -17.44 21.10
CA TYR A 3 22.76 -17.57 20.48
C TYR A 3 23.12 -19.04 20.30
N ASP A 4 23.53 -19.43 19.09
CA ASP A 4 24.09 -20.76 18.84
C ASP A 4 25.50 -20.85 19.44
N ARG A 5 25.56 -21.39 20.66
CA ARG A 5 26.81 -21.58 21.39
C ARG A 5 27.76 -22.55 20.67
N LYS A 6 27.22 -23.54 19.94
CA LYS A 6 28.03 -24.50 19.18
C LYS A 6 28.72 -23.78 18.02
N ALA A 7 28.00 -22.97 17.27
CA ALA A 7 28.58 -22.16 16.19
C ALA A 7 29.68 -21.22 16.70
N ILE A 8 29.43 -20.52 17.82
CA ILE A 8 30.42 -19.62 18.44
C ILE A 8 31.70 -20.37 18.82
N MET A 9 31.58 -21.55 19.45
CA MET A 9 32.73 -22.36 19.82
C MET A 9 33.50 -22.89 18.60
N THR A 10 32.78 -23.31 17.55
CA THR A 10 33.40 -23.78 16.30
C THR A 10 34.21 -22.67 15.62
N GLU A 11 33.61 -21.48 15.43
CA GLU A 11 34.28 -20.31 14.85
C GLU A 11 35.50 -19.88 15.69
N ALA A 12 35.39 -19.91 17.03
CA ALA A 12 36.51 -19.59 17.90
C ALA A 12 37.67 -20.58 17.76
N TRP A 13 37.38 -21.87 17.67
CA TRP A 13 38.40 -22.90 17.43
C TRP A 13 39.04 -22.83 16.06
N GLU A 14 38.32 -22.36 15.04
CA GLU A 14 38.90 -22.06 13.72
C GLU A 14 39.93 -20.94 13.79
N ILE A 15 39.63 -19.86 14.53
CA ILE A 15 40.59 -18.77 14.77
C ILE A 15 41.81 -19.30 15.52
N VAL A 16 41.61 -20.07 16.59
CA VAL A 16 42.70 -20.66 17.38
C VAL A 16 43.60 -21.55 16.50
N ARG A 17 43.02 -22.42 15.67
CA ARG A 17 43.80 -23.27 14.74
C ARG A 17 44.60 -22.46 13.74
N ARG A 18 44.05 -21.34 13.25
CA ARG A 18 44.73 -20.46 12.28
C ARG A 18 45.94 -19.75 12.86
N PHE A 19 45.91 -19.42 14.16
CA PHE A 19 46.95 -18.62 14.83
C PHE A 19 47.78 -19.43 15.83
N LEU A 20 47.72 -20.77 15.76
CA LEU A 20 48.52 -21.64 16.60
C LEU A 20 50.02 -21.41 16.30
N GLY A 21 50.86 -21.27 17.33
CA GLY A 21 52.30 -21.01 17.16
C GLY A 21 52.69 -19.53 17.07
N ASN A 22 51.74 -18.61 17.20
CA ASN A 22 51.97 -17.15 17.18
C ASN A 22 52.58 -16.58 18.50
N GLY A 23 53.26 -17.40 19.30
CA GLY A 23 53.86 -17.01 20.58
C GLY A 23 52.89 -16.79 21.76
N GLU A 24 51.57 -16.78 21.54
CA GLU A 24 50.56 -16.74 22.60
C GLU A 24 50.32 -18.12 23.21
N THR A 25 49.96 -18.18 24.51
CA THR A 25 49.48 -19.43 25.11
C THR A 25 48.11 -19.80 24.54
N LEU A 26 47.78 -21.10 24.49
CA LEU A 26 46.48 -21.58 24.00
C LEU A 26 45.30 -20.91 24.72
N ALA A 27 45.40 -20.70 26.04
CA ALA A 27 44.36 -20.06 26.84
C ALA A 27 44.15 -18.59 26.44
N GLN A 28 45.22 -17.83 26.20
CA GLN A 28 45.14 -16.44 25.74
C GLN A 28 44.52 -16.35 24.35
N LEU A 29 44.98 -17.21 23.42
CA LEU A 29 44.48 -17.24 22.05
C LEU A 29 43.00 -17.60 22.00
N LEU A 30 42.57 -18.62 22.76
CA LEU A 30 41.17 -19.03 22.87
C LEU A 30 40.30 -17.93 23.51
N SER A 31 40.78 -17.26 24.56
CA SER A 31 40.05 -16.15 25.19
C SER A 31 39.81 -15.00 24.20
N ARG A 32 40.84 -14.62 23.44
CA ARG A 32 40.75 -13.57 22.42
C ARG A 32 39.80 -13.96 21.28
N ALA A 33 39.91 -15.19 20.77
CA ALA A 33 39.03 -15.71 19.74
C ALA A 33 37.55 -15.72 20.19
N LEU A 34 37.28 -16.23 21.39
CA LEU A 34 35.93 -16.24 21.95
C LEU A 34 35.34 -14.84 22.12
N LYS A 35 36.12 -13.87 22.61
CA LYS A 35 35.68 -12.47 22.72
C LYS A 35 35.33 -11.86 21.36
N ALA A 36 36.16 -12.11 20.34
CA ALA A 36 35.94 -11.60 18.99
C ALA A 36 34.68 -12.22 18.34
N VAL A 37 34.53 -13.54 18.39
CA VAL A 37 33.37 -14.24 17.84
C VAL A 37 32.10 -13.87 18.61
N TRP A 38 32.16 -13.76 19.93
CA TRP A 38 31.03 -13.30 20.75
C TRP A 38 30.60 -11.88 20.39
N TRP A 39 31.54 -10.95 20.22
CA TRP A 39 31.24 -9.59 19.79
C TRP A 39 30.58 -9.57 18.40
N SER A 40 31.14 -10.31 17.44
CA SER A 40 30.59 -10.46 16.09
C SER A 40 29.16 -11.04 16.11
N ALA A 41 28.94 -12.12 16.87
CA ALA A 41 27.62 -12.73 17.04
C ALA A 41 26.60 -11.75 17.63
N ARG A 42 26.99 -10.94 18.63
CA ARG A 42 26.14 -9.89 19.19
C ARG A 42 25.81 -8.80 18.18
N GLN A 43 26.78 -8.38 17.37
CA GLN A 43 26.56 -7.38 16.32
C GLN A 43 25.63 -7.91 15.22
N LYS A 44 25.86 -9.12 14.71
CA LYS A 44 24.97 -9.79 13.76
C LYS A 44 23.54 -9.85 14.27
N MET A 45 23.36 -10.24 15.54
CA MET A 45 22.04 -10.27 16.18
C MET A 45 21.38 -8.89 16.28
N ARG A 46 22.13 -7.86 16.68
CA ARG A 46 21.59 -6.49 16.73
C ARG A 46 21.16 -5.99 15.35
N VAL A 47 21.96 -6.25 14.34
CA VAL A 47 21.63 -5.91 12.95
C VAL A 47 20.38 -6.67 12.51
N ALA A 48 20.31 -7.99 12.71
CA ALA A 48 19.14 -8.79 12.36
C ALA A 48 17.86 -8.27 13.05
N GLN A 49 17.91 -7.99 14.35
CA GLN A 49 16.78 -7.39 15.08
C GLN A 49 16.39 -6.02 14.53
N SER A 50 17.36 -5.17 14.18
CA SER A 50 17.08 -3.84 13.60
C SER A 50 16.44 -3.94 12.21
N VAL A 51 16.85 -4.92 11.40
CA VAL A 51 16.28 -5.20 10.07
C VAL A 51 14.87 -5.74 10.23
N GLU A 52 14.64 -6.71 11.13
CA GLU A 52 13.30 -7.24 11.40
C GLU A 52 12.34 -6.15 11.89
N ALA A 53 12.79 -5.29 12.82
CA ALA A 53 11.99 -4.17 13.29
C ALA A 53 11.67 -3.18 12.15
N SER A 54 12.65 -2.87 11.29
CA SER A 54 12.46 -1.99 10.14
C SER A 54 11.49 -2.58 9.12
N MET A 55 11.61 -3.88 8.83
CA MET A 55 10.70 -4.60 7.93
C MET A 55 9.28 -4.67 8.51
N ALA A 56 9.15 -4.90 9.82
CA ALA A 56 7.85 -4.90 10.49
C ALA A 56 7.20 -3.50 10.46
N ALA A 57 7.99 -2.43 10.62
CA ALA A 57 7.51 -1.06 10.47
C ALA A 57 7.02 -0.79 9.04
N LYS A 58 7.79 -1.20 8.02
CA LYS A 58 7.39 -1.07 6.61
C LYS A 58 6.10 -1.82 6.28
N ARG A 59 5.96 -3.07 6.73
CA ARG A 59 4.73 -3.85 6.58
C ARG A 59 3.51 -3.18 7.21
N LYS A 60 3.69 -2.50 8.35
CA LYS A 60 2.60 -1.71 8.96
C LYS A 60 2.19 -0.54 8.07
N LEU A 61 3.15 0.17 7.46
CA LEU A 61 2.84 1.26 6.53
C LEU A 61 2.12 0.76 5.28
N GLU A 62 2.49 -0.43 4.77
CA GLU A 62 1.84 -1.04 3.60
C GLU A 62 0.35 -1.36 3.85
N THR A 63 -0.08 -1.52 5.10
CA THR A 63 -1.50 -1.75 5.42
C THR A 63 -2.34 -0.49 5.51
N LEU A 64 -1.72 0.69 5.60
CA LEU A 64 -2.45 1.95 5.77
C LEU A 64 -3.11 2.41 4.45
N PRO A 65 -4.27 3.08 4.51
CA PRO A 65 -4.90 3.68 3.35
C PRO A 65 -4.10 4.89 2.85
N SER A 66 -4.29 5.25 1.57
CA SER A 66 -3.53 6.36 0.95
C SER A 66 -3.74 7.69 1.67
N ASP A 67 -4.97 7.98 2.09
CA ASP A 67 -5.30 9.26 2.76
C ASP A 67 -4.57 9.42 4.11
N GLU A 68 -4.47 8.34 4.89
CA GLU A 68 -3.75 8.38 6.17
C GLU A 68 -2.24 8.57 5.95
N LEU A 69 -1.67 7.92 4.94
CA LEU A 69 -0.27 8.11 4.56
C LEU A 69 -0.01 9.55 4.09
N ALA A 70 -0.90 10.12 3.29
CA ALA A 70 -0.82 11.51 2.84
C ALA A 70 -0.84 12.49 4.02
N GLN A 71 -1.76 12.29 4.97
CA GLN A 71 -1.83 13.13 6.17
C GLN A 71 -0.56 13.04 7.02
N ARG A 72 0.02 11.84 7.17
CA ARG A 72 1.29 11.66 7.88
C ARG A 72 2.46 12.33 7.17
N ILE A 73 2.51 12.28 5.83
CA ILE A 73 3.51 12.98 5.01
C ILE A 73 3.40 14.49 5.25
N GLU A 74 2.20 15.06 5.09
CA GLU A 74 1.93 16.48 5.30
C GLU A 74 2.36 16.93 6.71
N ASN A 75 1.99 16.15 7.73
CA ASN A 75 2.38 16.44 9.11
C ASN A 75 3.90 16.46 9.33
N LEU A 76 4.67 15.60 8.64
CA LEU A 76 6.13 15.63 8.73
C LEU A 76 6.74 16.78 7.93
N GLU A 77 6.21 17.08 6.75
CA GLU A 77 6.67 18.17 5.90
C GLU A 77 6.42 19.55 6.52
N ASN A 78 5.36 19.68 7.32
CA ASN A 78 5.04 20.90 8.07
C ASN A 78 5.93 21.14 9.30
N ARG A 79 6.92 20.27 9.57
CA ARG A 79 7.86 20.46 10.70
C ARG A 79 9.07 21.26 10.23
N ASP A 80 9.44 22.28 11.02
CA ASP A 80 10.56 23.16 10.71
C ASP A 80 11.90 22.44 10.54
N VAL A 81 12.12 21.34 11.26
CA VAL A 81 13.35 20.55 11.20
C VAL A 81 13.04 19.06 11.23
N LEU A 82 13.52 18.35 10.21
CA LEU A 82 13.56 16.89 10.17
C LEU A 82 15.00 16.42 10.36
N GLY A 83 15.26 15.68 11.44
CA GLY A 83 16.53 14.97 11.61
C GLY A 83 16.67 13.79 10.65
N ALA A 84 17.83 13.11 10.67
CA ALA A 84 18.09 11.96 9.80
C ALA A 84 17.10 10.79 9.97
N SER A 85 16.44 10.66 11.13
CA SER A 85 15.33 9.72 11.32
C SER A 85 14.06 10.16 10.61
N GLY A 86 13.68 11.45 10.74
CA GLY A 86 12.49 12.02 10.09
C GLY A 86 12.58 12.00 8.57
N LEU A 87 13.76 12.25 8.00
CA LEU A 87 13.98 12.11 6.54
C LEU A 87 13.79 10.67 6.05
N ARG A 88 14.23 9.68 6.83
CA ARG A 88 14.01 8.26 6.51
C ARG A 88 12.55 7.87 6.61
N GLU A 89 11.87 8.32 7.67
CA GLU A 89 10.43 8.10 7.85
C GLU A 89 9.62 8.71 6.70
N LEU A 90 9.94 9.95 6.31
CA LEU A 90 9.30 10.62 5.18
C LEU A 90 9.52 9.85 3.86
N SER A 91 10.73 9.33 3.63
CA SER A 91 11.02 8.49 2.47
C SER A 91 10.18 7.21 2.47
N ASP A 92 10.11 6.51 3.61
CA ASP A 92 9.33 5.28 3.74
C ASP A 92 7.82 5.54 3.57
N LEU A 93 7.30 6.62 4.15
CA LEU A 93 5.90 7.04 3.98
C LEU A 93 5.56 7.36 2.53
N ARG A 94 6.42 8.11 1.82
CA ARG A 94 6.21 8.44 0.40
C ARG A 94 6.21 7.18 -0.47
N SER A 95 7.14 6.25 -0.23
CA SER A 95 7.14 4.96 -0.94
C SER A 95 5.87 4.15 -0.66
N ALA A 96 5.42 4.09 0.60
CA ALA A 96 4.18 3.42 0.96
C ALA A 96 2.94 4.08 0.34
N HIS A 97 2.90 5.42 0.29
CA HIS A 97 1.80 6.18 -0.30
C HIS A 97 1.64 5.89 -1.78
N VAL A 98 2.74 5.87 -2.55
CA VAL A 98 2.70 5.51 -3.99
C VAL A 98 2.17 4.09 -4.19
N ALA A 99 2.61 3.13 -3.35
CA ALA A 99 2.11 1.77 -3.41
C ALA A 99 0.62 1.67 -3.05
N ALA A 100 0.16 2.43 -2.05
CA ALA A 100 -1.26 2.51 -1.68
C ALA A 100 -2.12 3.08 -2.82
N GLN A 101 -1.73 4.22 -3.40
CA GLN A 101 -2.41 4.82 -4.55
C GLN A 101 -2.54 3.85 -5.72
N ARG A 102 -1.45 3.12 -6.03
CA ARG A 102 -1.47 2.12 -7.10
C ARG A 102 -2.50 1.01 -6.84
N ARG A 103 -2.52 0.44 -5.63
CA ARG A 103 -3.50 -0.59 -5.25
C ARG A 103 -4.93 -0.06 -5.35
N GLU A 104 -5.17 1.18 -4.92
CA GLU A 104 -6.48 1.81 -5.01
C GLU A 104 -6.91 2.03 -6.46
N ILE A 105 -6.00 2.46 -7.34
CA ILE A 105 -6.26 2.59 -8.78
C ILE A 105 -6.63 1.23 -9.39
N GLU A 106 -5.81 0.20 -9.16
CA GLU A 106 -6.05 -1.16 -9.65
C GLU A 106 -7.40 -1.71 -9.14
N ALA A 107 -7.72 -1.50 -7.86
CA ALA A 107 -9.02 -1.88 -7.29
C ALA A 107 -10.19 -1.12 -7.93
N ASN A 108 -10.03 0.19 -8.18
CA ASN A 108 -11.06 1.00 -8.83
C ASN A 108 -11.25 0.59 -10.30
N GLU A 109 -10.19 0.27 -11.02
CA GLU A 109 -10.26 -0.27 -12.38
C GLU A 109 -11.03 -1.60 -12.42
N ALA A 110 -10.73 -2.52 -11.51
CA ALA A 110 -11.48 -3.77 -11.39
C ALA A 110 -12.98 -3.52 -11.12
N LYS A 111 -13.33 -2.55 -10.25
CA LYS A 111 -14.73 -2.15 -10.02
C LYS A 111 -15.38 -1.56 -11.30
N ARG A 112 -14.66 -0.75 -12.08
CA ARG A 112 -15.15 -0.21 -13.37
C ARG A 112 -15.46 -1.33 -14.35
N GLU A 113 -14.56 -2.29 -14.48
CA GLU A 113 -14.74 -3.44 -15.38
C GLU A 113 -15.94 -4.30 -14.97
N MET A 114 -16.10 -4.56 -13.67
CA MET A 114 -17.27 -5.29 -13.16
C MET A 114 -18.58 -4.59 -13.51
N ILE A 115 -18.68 -3.28 -13.27
CA ILE A 115 -19.87 -2.50 -13.64
C ILE A 115 -20.06 -2.54 -15.16
N ALA A 116 -19.02 -2.30 -15.95
CA ALA A 116 -19.08 -2.31 -17.42
C ALA A 116 -19.51 -3.67 -17.99
N SER A 117 -19.19 -4.77 -17.31
CA SER A 117 -19.56 -6.13 -17.72
C SER A 117 -21.08 -6.35 -17.81
N ALA A 118 -21.89 -5.52 -17.13
CA ALA A 118 -23.35 -5.59 -17.23
C ALA A 118 -23.86 -5.21 -18.64
N LYS A 119 -23.09 -4.40 -19.38
CA LYS A 119 -23.44 -3.90 -20.72
C LYS A 119 -24.85 -3.27 -20.71
N GLY A 120 -25.81 -3.88 -21.40
CA GLY A 120 -27.21 -3.43 -21.47
C GLY A 120 -28.08 -3.85 -20.29
N ARG A 121 -27.59 -4.74 -19.41
CA ARG A 121 -28.31 -5.20 -18.22
C ARG A 121 -28.12 -4.24 -17.05
N PHE A 122 -28.97 -4.38 -16.04
CA PHE A 122 -28.87 -3.63 -14.79
C PHE A 122 -27.79 -4.22 -13.87
N CYS A 123 -27.12 -3.33 -13.16
CA CYS A 123 -26.17 -3.63 -12.09
C CYS A 123 -26.58 -2.81 -10.86
N HIS A 124 -26.50 -3.39 -9.67
CA HIS A 124 -26.74 -2.66 -8.42
C HIS A 124 -25.42 -2.36 -7.74
N VAL A 125 -25.17 -1.08 -7.47
CA VAL A 125 -23.97 -0.61 -6.79
C VAL A 125 -24.37 -0.01 -5.45
N VAL A 126 -23.76 -0.50 -4.37
CA VAL A 126 -23.90 0.08 -3.03
C VAL A 126 -22.60 0.77 -2.67
N PHE A 127 -22.71 2.02 -2.23
CA PHE A 127 -21.60 2.84 -1.80
C PHE A 127 -21.96 3.65 -0.55
N THR A 128 -20.96 3.97 0.26
CA THR A 128 -21.13 4.86 1.42
C THR A 128 -21.05 6.32 0.98
N LYS A 129 -22.02 7.13 1.39
CA LYS A 129 -22.01 8.58 1.19
C LYS A 129 -21.09 9.27 2.20
N LYS A 130 -20.85 10.57 1.97
CA LYS A 130 -20.10 11.44 2.88
C LYS A 130 -20.71 11.50 4.30
N ASP A 131 -22.02 11.37 4.43
CA ASP A 131 -22.73 11.35 5.73
C ASP A 131 -22.66 9.99 6.45
N GLY A 132 -21.94 9.01 5.88
CA GLY A 132 -21.84 7.65 6.41
C GLY A 132 -23.01 6.74 6.04
N SER A 133 -24.07 7.26 5.42
CA SER A 133 -25.20 6.43 5.01
C SER A 133 -24.87 5.59 3.77
N ALA A 134 -25.35 4.35 3.74
CA ALA A 134 -25.27 3.50 2.56
C ALA A 134 -26.31 3.94 1.52
N ARG A 135 -25.92 3.95 0.25
CA ARG A 135 -26.84 4.18 -0.88
C ARG A 135 -26.69 3.07 -1.90
N GLN A 136 -27.82 2.49 -2.26
CA GLN A 136 -27.92 1.63 -3.43
C GLN A 136 -28.28 2.45 -4.67
N MET A 137 -27.70 2.10 -5.81
CA MET A 137 -28.01 2.69 -7.12
C MET A 137 -28.17 1.59 -8.15
N THR A 138 -29.22 1.68 -8.95
CA THR A 138 -29.45 0.79 -10.09
C THR A 138 -28.89 1.43 -11.36
N VAL A 139 -27.84 0.83 -11.91
CA VAL A 139 -27.05 1.37 -13.00
C VAL A 139 -27.23 0.55 -14.27
N GLN A 140 -27.34 1.22 -15.42
CA GLN A 140 -27.28 0.58 -16.75
C GLN A 140 -26.11 1.17 -17.56
N PRO A 141 -24.95 0.48 -17.62
CA PRO A 141 -23.74 1.03 -18.24
C PRO A 141 -23.92 1.44 -19.71
N ALA A 142 -24.57 0.60 -20.51
CA ALA A 142 -24.73 0.87 -21.95
C ALA A 142 -25.69 2.03 -22.26
N ALA A 143 -26.51 2.47 -21.30
CA ALA A 143 -27.40 3.61 -21.51
C ALA A 143 -26.65 4.95 -21.45
N LEU A 144 -25.55 5.04 -20.67
CA LEU A 144 -24.84 6.30 -20.46
C LEU A 144 -24.44 7.00 -21.76
N LYS A 145 -23.94 6.24 -22.75
CA LYS A 145 -23.49 6.77 -24.05
C LYS A 145 -24.61 7.47 -24.84
N ASN A 146 -25.88 7.11 -24.60
CA ASN A 146 -27.03 7.72 -25.26
C ASN A 146 -27.43 9.05 -24.61
N HIS A 147 -26.91 9.33 -23.40
CA HIS A 147 -27.23 10.51 -22.61
C HIS A 147 -26.05 11.47 -22.45
N VAL A 148 -24.90 11.17 -23.05
CA VAL A 148 -23.73 12.04 -23.09
C VAL A 148 -23.27 12.24 -24.52
N LYS A 149 -22.83 13.46 -24.86
CA LYS A 149 -22.38 13.79 -26.22
C LYS A 149 -21.03 13.15 -26.59
N GLY A 150 -20.24 12.74 -25.60
CA GLY A 150 -18.93 12.13 -25.83
C GLY A 150 -18.04 12.98 -26.76
N ALA A 151 -17.52 12.35 -27.81
CA ALA A 151 -16.64 12.98 -28.80
C ALA A 151 -17.31 14.11 -29.60
N ASP A 152 -18.64 14.06 -29.74
CA ASP A 152 -19.46 15.06 -30.45
C ASP A 152 -19.77 16.29 -29.57
N GLY A 153 -19.25 16.32 -28.34
CA GLY A 153 -19.30 17.46 -27.45
C GLY A 153 -18.44 18.63 -27.94
N ARG A 154 -18.77 19.84 -27.47
CA ARG A 154 -17.91 21.02 -27.65
C ARG A 154 -16.53 20.75 -27.04
N GLU A 155 -15.48 21.34 -27.62
CA GLU A 155 -14.11 21.15 -27.15
C GLU A 155 -13.92 21.44 -25.66
N SER A 156 -14.53 22.52 -25.15
CA SER A 156 -14.51 22.85 -23.73
C SER A 156 -15.13 21.78 -22.83
N ALA A 157 -16.20 21.12 -23.30
CA ALA A 157 -16.85 20.03 -22.57
C ALA A 157 -15.99 18.75 -22.58
N ARG A 158 -15.30 18.45 -23.68
CA ARG A 158 -14.37 17.30 -23.77
C ARG A 158 -13.19 17.50 -22.83
N ARG A 159 -12.54 18.68 -22.87
CA ARG A 159 -11.46 19.03 -21.94
C ARG A 159 -11.90 18.93 -20.48
N ALA A 160 -13.10 19.43 -20.15
CA ALA A 160 -13.62 19.32 -18.79
C ALA A 160 -13.82 17.85 -18.35
N ALA A 161 -14.26 16.97 -19.25
CA ALA A 161 -14.40 15.55 -18.97
C ALA A 161 -13.04 14.85 -18.78
N GLU A 162 -12.06 15.16 -19.63
CA GLU A 162 -10.67 14.67 -19.54
C GLU A 162 -10.02 15.11 -18.22
N THR A 163 -10.03 16.41 -17.92
CA THR A 163 -9.49 16.94 -16.66
C THR A 163 -10.17 16.34 -15.43
N ARG A 164 -11.48 16.06 -15.49
CA ARG A 164 -12.19 15.38 -14.40
C ARG A 164 -11.74 13.94 -14.24
N ALA A 165 -11.54 13.20 -15.33
CA ALA A 165 -11.05 11.83 -15.29
C ALA A 165 -9.63 11.75 -14.72
N GLU A 166 -8.76 12.70 -15.10
CA GLU A 166 -7.40 12.81 -14.57
C GLU A 166 -7.36 13.19 -13.08
N ARG A 167 -8.13 14.20 -12.66
CA ARG A 167 -8.10 14.69 -11.27
C ARG A 167 -8.89 13.82 -10.29
N HIS A 168 -9.90 13.11 -10.77
CA HIS A 168 -10.78 12.31 -9.94
C HIS A 168 -10.97 10.90 -10.52
N PRO A 169 -9.90 10.09 -10.59
CA PRO A 169 -9.92 8.76 -11.21
C PRO A 169 -10.79 7.75 -10.47
N HIS A 170 -11.23 8.04 -9.24
CA HIS A 170 -12.18 7.21 -8.49
C HIS A 170 -13.65 7.54 -8.81
N LEU A 171 -13.93 8.65 -9.50
CA LEU A 171 -15.30 9.04 -9.88
C LEU A 171 -15.68 8.41 -11.22
N MET A 172 -16.79 7.68 -11.23
CA MET A 172 -17.34 7.03 -12.42
C MET A 172 -18.68 7.64 -12.79
N PRO A 173 -18.83 8.26 -13.98
CA PRO A 173 -20.14 8.64 -14.49
C PRO A 173 -20.95 7.38 -14.81
N VAL A 174 -22.23 7.38 -14.44
CA VAL A 174 -23.15 6.26 -14.63
C VAL A 174 -24.54 6.78 -14.99
N TRP A 175 -25.32 5.95 -15.68
CA TRP A 175 -26.75 6.19 -15.86
C TRP A 175 -27.53 5.52 -14.72
N ASP A 176 -28.18 6.31 -13.88
CA ASP A 176 -29.08 5.83 -12.82
C ASP A 176 -30.46 5.60 -13.41
N VAL A 177 -30.88 4.35 -13.46
CA VAL A 177 -32.16 3.93 -14.07
C VAL A 177 -33.35 4.39 -13.23
N GLU A 178 -33.24 4.40 -11.90
CA GLU A 178 -34.35 4.79 -11.04
C GLU A 178 -34.61 6.29 -11.12
N LYS A 179 -33.56 7.09 -11.29
CA LYS A 179 -33.64 8.54 -11.38
C LYS A 179 -33.63 9.08 -12.81
N GLN A 180 -33.48 8.20 -13.80
CA GLN A 180 -33.41 8.55 -15.23
C GLN A 180 -32.45 9.71 -15.49
N ALA A 181 -31.25 9.64 -14.90
CA ALA A 181 -30.29 10.74 -14.92
C ALA A 181 -28.84 10.26 -14.90
N CYS A 182 -27.96 11.04 -15.52
CA CYS A 182 -26.51 10.90 -15.38
C CYS A 182 -26.11 11.28 -13.95
N ARG A 183 -25.48 10.34 -13.25
CA ARG A 183 -24.94 10.53 -11.90
C ARG A 183 -23.48 10.11 -11.84
N THR A 184 -22.85 10.34 -10.69
CA THR A 184 -21.48 9.89 -10.42
C THR A 184 -21.49 8.94 -9.25
N VAL A 185 -20.79 7.81 -9.40
CA VAL A 185 -20.45 6.88 -8.32
C VAL A 185 -19.01 7.15 -7.89
N ASN A 186 -18.76 7.19 -6.58
CA ASN A 186 -17.40 7.17 -6.05
C ASN A 186 -16.98 5.73 -5.79
N LEU A 187 -16.09 5.20 -6.63
CA LEU A 187 -15.62 3.81 -6.59
C LEU A 187 -14.80 3.49 -5.34
N ALA A 188 -14.12 4.48 -4.75
CA ALA A 188 -13.38 4.31 -3.50
C ALA A 188 -14.33 3.89 -2.36
N THR A 189 -15.56 4.41 -2.38
CA THR A 189 -16.58 4.15 -1.35
C THR A 189 -17.53 3.00 -1.68
N VAL A 190 -17.36 2.32 -2.82
CA VAL A 190 -18.20 1.17 -3.20
C VAL A 190 -17.84 -0.02 -2.33
N ASN A 191 -18.85 -0.53 -1.62
CA ASN A 191 -18.80 -1.68 -0.74
C ASN A 191 -19.48 -2.92 -1.33
N ARG A 192 -20.36 -2.78 -2.33
CA ARG A 192 -20.99 -3.94 -2.99
C ARG A 192 -21.35 -3.65 -4.44
N ILE A 193 -21.09 -4.63 -5.31
CA ILE A 193 -21.52 -4.64 -6.71
C ILE A 193 -22.26 -5.95 -6.97
N ALA A 194 -23.53 -5.88 -7.34
CA ALA A 194 -24.30 -7.02 -7.83
C ALA A 194 -24.44 -6.92 -9.35
N VAL A 195 -23.88 -7.89 -10.08
CA VAL A 195 -23.84 -7.88 -11.54
C VAL A 195 -23.85 -9.31 -12.08
N ASN A 196 -24.56 -9.55 -13.18
CA ASN A 196 -24.59 -10.85 -13.87
C ASN A 196 -24.97 -12.06 -12.99
N GLY A 197 -25.77 -11.84 -11.93
CA GLY A 197 -26.15 -12.90 -10.99
C GLY A 197 -25.12 -13.18 -9.89
N ALA A 198 -23.96 -12.50 -9.91
CA ALA A 198 -22.95 -12.56 -8.85
C ALA A 198 -23.01 -11.32 -7.96
N VAL A 199 -22.61 -11.48 -6.70
CA VAL A 199 -22.46 -10.40 -5.73
C VAL A 199 -20.99 -10.33 -5.32
N HIS A 200 -20.41 -9.15 -5.47
CA HIS A 200 -19.04 -8.85 -5.07
C HIS A 200 -19.09 -7.84 -3.93
N GLU A 201 -18.45 -8.19 -2.81
CA GLU A 201 -18.34 -7.35 -1.63
C GLU A 201 -16.93 -6.78 -1.52
N PHE A 202 -16.85 -5.54 -1.07
CA PHE A 202 -15.61 -4.79 -0.90
C PHE A 202 -15.62 -4.16 0.49
N HIS A 203 -14.51 -4.25 1.19
CA HIS A 203 -14.30 -3.48 2.40
C HIS A 203 -13.66 -2.15 2.02
N ALA A 204 -14.21 -1.05 2.54
CA ALA A 204 -13.54 0.23 2.44
C ALA A 204 -12.21 0.12 3.22
N HIS A 205 -11.12 0.54 2.58
CA HIS A 205 -9.80 0.65 3.20
C HIS A 205 -9.70 1.92 4.02
#